data_AF-A0A6P8J1A9-F1
#
_entry.id   AF-A0A6P8J1A9-F1
#
_cell.length_a   1.000
_cell.length_b   1.000
_cell.length_c   1.000
_cell.angle_alpha   90.00
_cell.angle_beta   90.00
_cell.angle_gamma   90.00
#
_symmetry.space_group_name_H-M   'P 1'
#
loop_
_entity.id
_entity.type
_entity.pdbx_description
1 polymer ?
#
loop_
_entity_poly.entity_id
_entity_poly.type
_entity_poly.pdbx_seq_one_letter_code
_entity_poly.pdbx_strand_id
1 'polypeptide(L)'
;MSTGIALCKVVNFVEKVSITVSFLHLGALAIDRFLAVFYPCKSMVSIRSSKITVAIIWGFSICYWGPILYFGGLGVKDGQTVCAVREFTPYWEYWYVLFLVLLFATLVLILVLYLLVAFKLWLRKLPGHQMSSILKGVDRSKRRMARMISIIVAAFYICFLPYWIGWISCSYLVTQLKTTCNPTYEFISILLLHSNCSINPIICLLFNLQYRLELKISLQDPLGLRVKAMRISYRRRKTSEPLSR
;
A
#
# COMPACT_ATOMS: atom_id res chain seq x y z
N MET A 1 1.92 25.08 25.31
CA MET A 1 2.05 25.30 23.85
C MET A 1 2.97 24.29 23.16
N SER A 2 4.13 23.93 23.72
CA SER A 2 5.13 23.06 23.07
C SER A 2 4.62 21.67 22.65
N THR A 3 3.78 21.02 23.47
CA THR A 3 3.21 19.70 23.15
C THR A 3 2.27 19.74 21.94
N GLY A 4 1.46 20.79 21.81
CA GLY A 4 0.53 20.93 20.67
C GLY A 4 1.25 21.11 19.34
N ILE A 5 2.36 21.87 19.34
CA ILE A 5 3.21 22.05 18.16
C ILE A 5 3.87 20.73 17.78
N ALA A 6 4.43 20.00 18.75
CA ALA A 6 5.05 18.70 18.51
C ALA A 6 4.06 17.68 17.93
N LEU A 7 2.85 17.57 18.50
CA LEU A 7 1.80 16.68 18.00
C LEU A 7 1.37 17.06 16.58
N CYS A 8 1.14 18.35 16.31
CA CYS A 8 0.78 18.84 14.98
C CYS A 8 1.81 18.42 13.92
N LYS A 9 3.11 18.61 14.21
CA LYS A 9 4.22 18.20 13.34
C LYS A 9 4.28 16.70 13.13
N VAL A 10 4.30 15.92 14.23
CA VAL A 10 4.51 14.47 14.18
C VAL A 10 3.33 13.76 13.53
N VAL A 11 2.09 14.12 13.85
CA VAL A 11 0.90 13.47 13.28
C VAL A 11 0.84 13.70 11.77
N ASN A 12 1.03 14.94 11.31
CA ASN A 12 1.04 15.23 9.87
C ASN A 12 2.21 14.55 9.16
N PHE A 13 3.40 14.55 9.75
CA PHE A 13 4.55 13.85 9.20
C PHE A 13 4.29 12.35 9.05
N VAL A 14 3.82 11.68 10.10
CA VAL A 14 3.51 10.24 10.09
C VAL A 14 2.40 9.93 9.08
N GLU A 15 1.36 10.76 9.00
CA GLU A 15 0.31 10.63 8.00
C GLU A 15 0.90 10.65 6.58
N LYS A 16 1.65 11.69 6.22
CA LYS A 16 2.22 11.84 4.87
C LYS A 16 3.22 10.74 4.52
N VAL A 17 4.08 10.34 5.46
CA VAL A 17 4.99 9.20 5.29
C VAL A 17 4.20 7.92 5.05
N SER A 18 3.18 7.63 5.88
CA SER A 18 2.39 6.40 5.78
C SER A 18 1.68 6.28 4.44
N ILE A 19 1.12 7.40 3.95
CA ILE A 19 0.50 7.50 2.63
C ILE A 19 1.52 7.16 1.55
N THR A 20 2.72 7.75 1.63
CA THR A 20 3.77 7.61 0.61
C THR A 20 4.30 6.20 0.53
N VAL A 21 4.61 5.64 1.70
CA VAL A 21 5.00 4.25 1.87
C VAL A 21 3.94 3.33 1.27
N SER A 22 2.66 3.56 1.56
CA SER A 22 1.57 2.70 1.09
C SER A 22 1.51 2.58 -0.43
N PHE A 23 1.50 3.69 -1.17
CA PHE A 23 1.37 3.62 -2.63
C PHE A 23 2.66 3.13 -3.31
N LEU A 24 3.84 3.48 -2.80
CA LEU A 24 5.11 2.98 -3.33
C LEU A 24 5.25 1.46 -3.13
N HIS A 25 4.75 0.93 -2.00
CA HIS A 25 4.69 -0.52 -1.78
C HIS A 25 3.75 -1.21 -2.78
N LEU A 26 2.59 -0.62 -3.10
CA LEU A 26 1.70 -1.14 -4.14
C LEU A 26 2.39 -1.15 -5.52
N GLY A 27 3.16 -0.11 -5.83
CA GLY A 27 4.00 -0.04 -7.04
C GLY A 27 5.04 -1.15 -7.09
N ALA A 28 5.81 -1.32 -6.02
CA ALA A 28 6.80 -2.39 -5.90
C ALA A 28 6.17 -3.79 -6.02
N LEU A 29 5.00 -4.00 -5.42
CA LEU A 29 4.24 -5.24 -5.55
C LEU A 29 3.80 -5.49 -7.00
N ALA A 30 3.33 -4.46 -7.72
CA ALA A 30 2.97 -4.58 -9.13
C ALA A 30 4.16 -4.99 -10.00
N ILE A 31 5.32 -4.40 -9.76
CA ILE A 31 6.57 -4.75 -10.45
C ILE A 31 6.98 -6.19 -10.14
N ASP A 32 6.95 -6.60 -8.86
CA ASP A 32 7.23 -7.98 -8.46
C ASP A 32 6.33 -8.98 -9.20
N ARG A 33 5.02 -8.72 -9.27
CA ARG A 33 4.08 -9.58 -9.99
C ARG A 33 4.33 -9.61 -11.48
N PHE A 34 4.65 -8.47 -12.07
CA PHE A 34 5.01 -8.39 -13.48
C PHE A 34 6.26 -9.25 -13.77
N LEU A 35 7.34 -9.06 -13.01
CA LEU A 35 8.58 -9.82 -13.16
C LEU A 35 8.34 -11.32 -12.97
N ALA A 36 7.50 -11.72 -12.01
CA ALA A 36 7.17 -13.13 -11.78
C ALA A 36 6.41 -13.80 -12.91
N VAL A 37 5.62 -13.05 -13.68
CA VAL A 37 4.82 -13.60 -14.78
C VAL A 37 5.61 -13.62 -16.10
N PHE A 38 6.41 -12.59 -16.35
CA PHE A 38 7.15 -12.42 -17.60
C PHE A 38 8.56 -13.02 -17.57
N TYR A 39 9.22 -13.04 -16.41
CA TYR A 39 10.61 -13.50 -16.26
C TYR A 39 10.77 -14.59 -15.18
N PRO A 40 10.12 -15.76 -15.31
CA PRO A 40 10.09 -16.79 -14.28
C PRO A 40 11.48 -17.31 -13.86
N CYS A 41 12.48 -17.34 -14.75
CA CYS A 41 13.84 -17.78 -14.41
C CYS A 41 14.73 -16.70 -13.76
N LYS A 42 14.31 -15.42 -13.77
CA LYS A 42 14.98 -14.31 -13.05
C LYS A 42 14.15 -13.80 -11.84
N SER A 43 12.98 -14.41 -11.60
CA SER A 43 11.89 -13.86 -10.79
C SER A 43 11.99 -14.12 -9.29
N MET A 44 13.05 -14.78 -8.80
CA MET A 44 13.20 -14.93 -7.36
C MET A 44 13.74 -13.61 -6.78
N VAL A 45 12.86 -12.63 -6.61
CA VAL A 45 13.15 -11.44 -5.81
C VAL A 45 13.58 -11.96 -4.45
N SER A 46 14.88 -11.85 -4.16
CA SER A 46 15.45 -12.36 -2.92
C SER A 46 14.84 -11.61 -1.74
N ILE A 47 14.71 -12.27 -0.60
CA ILE A 47 14.33 -11.64 0.67
C ILE A 47 15.24 -10.43 0.95
N ARG A 48 16.53 -10.50 0.55
CA ARG A 48 17.46 -9.37 0.66
C ARG A 48 17.00 -8.18 -0.20
N SER A 49 16.64 -8.42 -1.45
CA SER A 49 16.15 -7.38 -2.36
C SER A 49 14.84 -6.77 -1.85
N SER A 50 13.90 -7.58 -1.35
CA SER A 50 12.65 -7.06 -0.76
C SER A 50 12.91 -6.16 0.44
N LYS A 51 13.82 -6.53 1.35
CA LYS A 51 14.20 -5.71 2.51
C LYS A 51 14.83 -4.38 2.08
N ILE A 52 15.70 -4.41 1.08
CA ILE A 52 16.31 -3.20 0.51
C ILE A 52 15.24 -2.30 -0.09
N THR A 53 14.32 -2.84 -0.88
CA THR A 53 13.21 -2.06 -1.46
C THR A 53 12.36 -1.40 -0.39
N VAL A 54 11.99 -2.13 0.67
CA VAL A 54 11.24 -1.56 1.81
C VAL A 54 12.03 -0.43 2.45
N ALA A 55 13.32 -0.63 2.74
CA ALA A 55 14.17 0.39 3.34
C ALA A 55 14.28 1.66 2.46
N ILE A 56 14.42 1.50 1.14
CA ILE A 56 14.45 2.61 0.18
C ILE A 56 13.12 3.37 0.20
N ILE A 57 11.98 2.67 0.17
CA ILE A 57 10.66 3.30 0.19
C ILE A 57 10.47 4.13 1.46
N TRP A 58 10.83 3.57 2.62
CA TRP A 58 10.74 4.27 3.90
C TRP A 58 11.70 5.47 3.95
N GLY A 59 12.97 5.28 3.57
CA GLY A 59 13.97 6.34 3.55
C GLY A 59 13.56 7.49 2.63
N PHE A 60 13.12 7.19 1.42
CA PHE A 60 12.59 8.19 0.48
C PHE A 60 11.40 8.93 1.08
N SER A 61 10.42 8.22 1.67
CA SER A 61 9.21 8.84 2.22
C SER A 61 9.52 9.76 3.41
N ILE A 62 10.40 9.33 4.32
CA ILE A 62 10.86 10.11 5.47
C ILE A 62 11.63 11.34 5.01
N CYS A 63 12.55 11.17 4.05
CA CYS A 63 13.33 12.29 3.51
C CYS A 63 12.41 13.29 2.78
N TYR A 64 11.49 12.79 1.96
CA TYR A 64 10.56 13.62 1.20
C TYR A 64 9.60 14.39 2.10
N TRP A 65 9.17 13.89 3.26
CA TRP A 65 8.25 14.64 4.13
C TRP A 65 8.92 15.28 5.35
N GLY A 66 10.22 15.04 5.55
CA GLY A 66 11.01 15.54 6.68
C GLY A 66 10.87 17.04 6.95
N PRO A 67 10.87 17.92 5.93
CA PRO A 67 10.69 19.36 6.15
C PRO A 67 9.43 19.77 6.93
N ILE A 68 8.35 18.97 6.92
CA ILE A 68 7.15 19.22 7.73
C ILE A 68 7.47 19.29 9.23
N LEU A 69 8.42 18.49 9.71
CA LEU A 69 8.84 18.49 11.12
C LEU A 69 9.55 19.79 11.51
N TYR A 70 10.15 20.47 10.53
CA TYR A 70 10.79 21.75 10.77
C TYR A 70 9.77 22.89 10.69
N PHE A 71 9.04 22.98 9.57
CA PHE A 71 8.19 24.11 9.24
C PHE A 71 6.79 24.08 9.88
N GLY A 72 6.20 22.91 10.17
CA GLY A 72 4.82 22.83 10.66
C GLY A 72 4.59 23.59 11.97
N GLY A 73 3.40 24.16 12.16
CA GLY A 73 3.11 24.99 13.34
C GLY A 73 1.64 25.05 13.69
N LEU A 74 1.33 25.72 14.80
CA LEU A 74 -0.04 26.07 15.17
C LEU A 74 -0.34 27.47 14.64
N GLY A 75 -1.47 27.60 13.95
CA GLY A 75 -2.03 28.88 13.51
C GLY A 75 -3.34 29.17 14.25
N VAL A 76 -3.88 30.36 14.04
CA VAL A 76 -5.20 30.76 14.56
C VAL A 76 -6.10 31.07 13.37
N LYS A 77 -7.23 30.36 13.29
CA LYS A 77 -8.25 30.57 12.26
C LYS A 77 -9.61 30.68 12.93
N ASP A 78 -10.31 31.79 12.70
CA ASP A 78 -11.63 32.10 13.30
C ASP A 78 -11.65 31.97 14.84
N GLY A 79 -10.57 32.42 15.49
CA GLY A 79 -10.41 32.36 16.95
C GLY A 79 -10.09 30.96 17.50
N GLN A 80 -10.02 29.93 16.66
CA GLN A 80 -9.64 28.58 17.04
C GLN A 80 -8.18 28.28 16.68
N THR A 81 -7.49 27.53 17.54
CA THR A 81 -6.14 27.05 17.26
C THR A 81 -6.21 25.88 16.28
N VAL A 82 -5.53 26.00 15.14
CA VAL A 82 -5.49 24.98 14.09
C VAL A 82 -4.05 24.56 13.80
N CYS A 83 -3.87 23.33 13.34
CA CYS A 83 -2.57 22.84 12.90
C CYS A 83 -2.31 23.31 11.45
N ALA A 84 -1.48 24.34 11.30
CA ALA A 84 -1.27 25.07 10.06
C ALA A 84 0.03 24.63 9.35
N VAL A 85 0.15 23.35 8.99
CA VAL A 85 1.38 22.83 8.39
C VAL A 85 1.70 23.47 7.03
N ARG A 86 0.67 23.74 6.23
CA ARG A 86 0.84 24.28 4.86
C ARG A 86 1.34 25.72 4.87
N GLU A 87 0.71 26.57 5.68
CA GLU A 87 0.98 28.01 5.74
C GLU A 87 2.42 28.32 6.14
N PHE A 88 3.01 27.49 7.01
CA PHE A 88 4.38 27.68 7.46
C PHE A 88 5.43 26.97 6.60
N THR A 89 5.03 26.11 5.64
CA THR A 89 5.96 25.36 4.79
C THR A 89 6.26 26.14 3.50
N PRO A 90 7.52 26.56 3.24
CA PRO A 90 7.87 27.26 2.01
C PRO A 90 7.58 26.42 0.77
N TYR A 91 7.04 27.05 -0.27
CA TYR A 91 6.76 26.40 -1.57
C TYR A 91 5.91 25.11 -1.48
N TRP A 92 5.07 24.99 -0.43
CA TRP A 92 4.27 23.79 -0.18
C TRP A 92 3.39 23.41 -1.38
N GLU A 93 2.89 24.39 -2.12
CA GLU A 93 2.11 24.22 -3.35
C GLU A 93 2.82 23.33 -4.38
N TYR A 94 4.01 23.74 -4.80
CA TYR A 94 4.83 23.00 -5.77
C TYR A 94 5.20 21.61 -5.26
N TRP A 95 5.51 21.51 -3.97
CA TRP A 95 5.93 20.25 -3.37
C TRP A 95 4.79 19.23 -3.28
N TYR A 96 3.58 19.68 -2.97
CA TYR A 96 2.39 18.83 -2.99
C TYR A 96 1.94 18.49 -4.42
N VAL A 97 2.11 19.40 -5.38
CA VAL A 97 1.86 19.10 -6.81
C VAL A 97 2.84 18.05 -7.32
N LEU A 98 4.13 18.17 -7.02
CA LEU A 98 5.14 17.15 -7.37
C LEU A 98 4.77 15.79 -6.79
N PHE A 99 4.33 15.77 -5.53
CA PHE A 99 3.85 14.56 -4.88
C PHE A 99 2.64 13.95 -5.60
N LEU A 100 1.67 14.77 -6.00
CA LEU A 100 0.50 14.33 -6.76
C LEU A 100 0.88 13.76 -8.13
N VAL A 101 1.84 14.38 -8.83
CA VAL A 101 2.36 13.86 -10.10
C VAL A 101 3.03 12.50 -9.89
N LEU A 102 3.87 12.36 -8.86
CA LEU A 102 4.50 11.08 -8.51
C LEU A 102 3.46 10.00 -8.19
N LEU A 103 2.43 10.37 -7.42
CA LEU A 103 1.32 9.50 -7.07
C LEU A 103 0.59 9.05 -8.35
N PHE A 104 0.17 9.98 -9.21
CA PHE A 104 -0.52 9.66 -10.47
C PHE A 104 0.33 8.82 -11.42
N ALA A 105 1.62 9.12 -11.55
CA ALA A 105 2.54 8.34 -12.37
C ALA A 105 2.68 6.89 -11.86
N THR A 106 2.82 6.72 -10.54
CA THR A 106 2.88 5.39 -9.92
C THR A 106 1.60 4.59 -10.15
N LEU A 107 0.47 5.28 -10.14
CA LEU A 107 -0.86 4.70 -10.33
C LEU A 107 -1.08 4.22 -11.78
N VAL A 108 -0.69 5.03 -12.76
CA VAL A 108 -0.69 4.62 -14.18
C VAL A 108 0.24 3.43 -14.37
N LEU A 109 1.44 3.45 -13.78
CA LEU A 109 2.38 2.33 -13.85
C LEU A 109 1.77 1.04 -13.30
N ILE A 110 1.17 1.09 -12.10
CA ILE A 110 0.49 -0.06 -11.48
C ILE A 110 -0.58 -0.62 -12.43
N LEU A 111 -1.45 0.24 -12.95
CA LEU A 111 -2.54 -0.15 -13.85
C LEU A 111 -1.98 -0.87 -15.10
N VAL A 112 -1.00 -0.25 -15.77
CA VAL A 112 -0.38 -0.82 -16.98
C VAL A 112 0.27 -2.17 -16.69
N LEU A 113 1.07 -2.29 -15.62
CA LEU A 113 1.73 -3.54 -15.26
C LEU A 113 0.72 -4.66 -15.00
N TYR A 114 -0.39 -4.36 -14.32
CA TYR A 114 -1.44 -5.36 -14.08
C TYR A 114 -2.22 -5.73 -15.33
N LEU A 115 -2.50 -4.78 -16.23
CA LEU A 115 -3.10 -5.08 -17.52
C LEU A 115 -2.20 -6.00 -18.35
N LEU A 116 -0.89 -5.75 -18.38
CA LEU A 116 0.08 -6.63 -19.05
C LEU A 116 0.12 -8.03 -18.44
N VAL A 117 0.12 -8.13 -17.11
CA VAL A 117 0.02 -9.41 -16.39
C VAL A 117 -1.27 -10.14 -16.76
N ALA A 118 -2.42 -9.46 -16.70
CA ALA A 118 -3.72 -10.02 -17.02
C ALA A 118 -3.79 -10.51 -18.47
N PHE A 119 -3.28 -9.70 -19.41
CA PHE A 119 -3.24 -10.02 -20.83
C PHE A 119 -2.36 -11.24 -21.11
N LYS A 120 -1.15 -11.30 -20.55
CA LYS A 120 -0.25 -12.46 -20.72
C LYS A 120 -0.88 -13.75 -20.20
N LEU A 121 -1.62 -13.67 -19.08
CA LEU A 121 -2.37 -14.81 -18.50
C LEU A 121 -3.66 -15.12 -19.24
N TRP A 122 -4.13 -14.23 -20.10
CA TRP A 122 -5.26 -14.50 -20.99
C TRP A 122 -4.77 -15.16 -22.29
N LEU A 123 -3.68 -14.67 -22.88
CA LEU A 123 -3.08 -15.29 -24.07
C LEU A 123 -2.64 -16.75 -23.84
N ARG A 124 -2.12 -17.09 -22.64
CA ARG A 124 -1.79 -18.49 -22.29
C ARG A 124 -3.00 -19.45 -22.29
N LYS A 125 -4.24 -18.94 -22.29
CA LYS A 125 -5.48 -19.74 -22.30
C LYS A 125 -6.08 -19.98 -23.68
N LEU A 126 -5.56 -19.38 -24.75
CA LEU A 126 -6.13 -19.58 -26.09
C LEU A 126 -6.10 -21.09 -26.49
N PRO A 127 -7.15 -21.59 -27.17
CA PRO A 127 -7.54 -23.00 -27.19
C PRO A 127 -6.76 -23.84 -28.21
N GLY A 128 -5.43 -23.88 -28.07
CA GLY A 128 -4.54 -24.72 -28.89
C GLY A 128 -3.57 -25.59 -28.09
N HIS A 129 -3.54 -25.48 -26.77
CA HIS A 129 -2.66 -26.25 -25.90
C HIS A 129 -3.47 -26.95 -24.80
N GLN A 130 -3.51 -28.29 -24.80
CA GLN A 130 -4.10 -29.06 -23.72
C GLN A 130 -3.30 -28.85 -22.44
N MET A 131 -3.77 -27.95 -21.58
CA MET A 131 -3.10 -27.59 -20.36
C MET A 131 -3.58 -28.47 -19.19
N SER A 132 -2.64 -29.02 -18.41
CA SER A 132 -2.93 -29.86 -17.24
C SER A 132 -3.79 -29.12 -16.18
N SER A 133 -4.53 -29.89 -15.37
CA SER A 133 -5.40 -29.38 -14.29
C SER A 133 -4.65 -28.46 -13.31
N ILE A 134 -3.37 -28.74 -13.07
CA ILE A 134 -2.47 -27.96 -12.22
C ILE A 134 -2.26 -26.54 -12.79
N LEU A 135 -1.96 -26.41 -14.09
CA LEU A 135 -1.77 -25.10 -14.71
C LEU A 135 -3.08 -24.28 -14.77
N LYS A 136 -4.23 -24.94 -14.95
CA LYS A 136 -5.55 -24.29 -14.84
C LYS A 136 -5.81 -23.70 -13.43
N GLY A 137 -5.31 -24.36 -12.38
CA GLY A 137 -5.36 -23.87 -11.00
C GLY A 137 -4.46 -22.66 -10.76
N VAL A 138 -3.24 -22.68 -11.28
CA VAL A 138 -2.28 -21.57 -11.21
C VAL A 138 -2.83 -20.31 -11.89
N ASP A 139 -3.44 -20.43 -13.08
CA ASP A 139 -4.03 -19.29 -13.78
C ASP A 139 -5.24 -18.69 -13.05
N ARG A 140 -6.07 -19.52 -12.41
CA ARG A 140 -7.17 -19.02 -11.55
C ARG A 140 -6.64 -18.24 -10.35
N SER A 141 -5.57 -18.73 -9.71
CA SER A 141 -4.92 -18.04 -8.59
C SER A 141 -4.36 -16.69 -9.02
N LYS A 142 -3.67 -16.62 -10.16
CA LYS A 142 -3.10 -15.36 -10.68
C LYS A 142 -4.17 -14.32 -11.04
N ARG A 143 -5.30 -14.73 -11.63
CA ARG A 143 -6.45 -13.83 -11.89
C ARG A 143 -7.11 -13.33 -10.62
N ARG A 144 -7.22 -14.19 -9.60
CA ARG A 144 -7.74 -13.81 -8.28
C ARG A 144 -6.84 -12.76 -7.63
N MET A 145 -5.51 -12.95 -7.74
CA MET A 145 -4.53 -11.99 -7.25
C MET A 145 -4.60 -10.65 -8.00
N ALA A 146 -4.66 -10.66 -9.32
CA ALA A 146 -4.81 -9.44 -10.12
C ALA A 146 -6.10 -8.68 -9.74
N ARG A 147 -7.24 -9.39 -9.66
CA ARG A 147 -8.52 -8.81 -9.23
C ARG A 147 -8.45 -8.24 -7.81
N MET A 148 -7.84 -8.96 -6.87
CA MET A 148 -7.63 -8.47 -5.51
C MET A 148 -6.86 -7.15 -5.50
N ILE A 149 -5.79 -7.07 -6.29
CA ILE A 149 -4.93 -5.88 -6.29
C ILE A 149 -5.61 -4.72 -7.03
N SER A 150 -6.38 -4.98 -8.10
CA SER A 150 -7.24 -3.97 -8.71
C SER A 150 -8.24 -3.38 -7.70
N ILE A 151 -8.79 -4.20 -6.80
CA ILE A 151 -9.70 -3.74 -5.73
C ILE A 151 -8.95 -2.92 -4.68
N ILE A 152 -7.74 -3.34 -4.26
CA ILE A 152 -6.89 -2.55 -3.33
C ILE A 152 -6.58 -1.19 -3.92
N VAL A 153 -6.20 -1.17 -5.19
CA VAL A 153 -5.86 0.04 -5.93
C VAL A 153 -7.10 0.93 -6.08
N ALA A 154 -8.25 0.39 -6.48
CA ALA A 154 -9.53 1.10 -6.53
C ALA A 154 -9.92 1.72 -5.17
N ALA A 155 -9.82 0.95 -4.09
CA ALA A 155 -10.11 1.42 -2.74
C ALA A 155 -9.18 2.55 -2.30
N PHE A 156 -7.88 2.44 -2.62
CA PHE A 156 -6.93 3.51 -2.40
C PHE A 156 -7.38 4.80 -3.11
N TYR A 157 -7.80 4.76 -4.38
CA TYR A 157 -8.29 5.98 -5.04
C TYR A 157 -9.56 6.54 -4.39
N ILE A 158 -10.54 5.70 -4.07
CA ILE A 158 -11.80 6.15 -3.48
C ILE A 158 -11.56 6.85 -2.13
N CYS A 159 -10.57 6.37 -1.37
CA CYS A 159 -10.22 6.95 -0.08
C CYS A 159 -9.38 8.22 -0.20
N PHE A 160 -8.53 8.33 -1.23
CA PHE A 160 -7.54 9.41 -1.35
C PHE A 160 -7.99 10.55 -2.24
N LEU A 161 -8.65 10.26 -3.36
CA LEU A 161 -9.03 11.29 -4.34
C LEU A 161 -9.89 12.40 -3.75
N PRO A 162 -10.91 12.14 -2.90
CA PRO A 162 -11.72 13.21 -2.32
C PRO A 162 -10.87 14.24 -1.54
N TYR A 163 -9.91 13.78 -0.75
CA TYR A 163 -9.01 14.66 -0.02
C TYR A 163 -8.16 15.53 -0.96
N TRP A 164 -7.58 14.94 -2.00
CA TRP A 164 -6.73 15.68 -2.95
C TRP A 164 -7.55 16.60 -3.86
N ILE A 165 -8.75 16.21 -4.26
CA ILE A 165 -9.67 17.05 -5.03
C ILE A 165 -10.09 18.27 -4.22
N GLY A 166 -10.49 18.09 -2.95
CA GLY A 166 -10.76 19.19 -2.03
C GLY A 166 -9.55 20.10 -1.87
N TRP A 167 -8.37 19.50 -1.70
CA TRP A 167 -7.12 20.24 -1.60
C TRP A 167 -6.82 21.12 -2.81
N ILE A 168 -6.86 20.57 -4.04
CA ILE A 168 -6.63 21.34 -5.27
C ILE A 168 -7.69 22.42 -5.42
N SER A 169 -8.96 22.07 -5.18
CA SER A 169 -10.08 22.98 -5.37
C SER A 169 -9.99 24.19 -4.44
N CYS A 170 -9.68 23.97 -3.15
CA CYS A 170 -9.60 25.05 -2.18
C CYS A 170 -8.27 25.83 -2.24
N SER A 171 -7.20 25.26 -2.80
CA SER A 171 -5.89 25.92 -2.89
C SER A 171 -5.71 26.71 -4.20
N TYR A 172 -6.23 26.22 -5.32
CA TYR A 172 -5.96 26.80 -6.65
C TYR A 172 -7.21 27.30 -7.40
N LEU A 173 -8.41 26.76 -7.15
CA LEU A 173 -9.63 27.19 -7.86
C LEU A 173 -10.35 28.28 -7.06
N VAL A 174 -9.96 29.52 -7.28
CA VAL A 174 -10.37 30.68 -6.44
C VAL A 174 -11.86 31.06 -6.54
N THR A 175 -12.67 30.59 -7.50
CA THR A 175 -13.92 31.35 -7.80
C THR A 175 -15.26 30.66 -8.00
N GLN A 176 -15.46 29.33 -8.09
CA GLN A 176 -16.82 28.80 -8.36
C GLN A 176 -17.25 27.49 -7.65
N LEU A 177 -16.41 26.85 -6.83
CA LEU A 177 -16.71 25.54 -6.20
C LEU A 177 -16.82 25.63 -4.66
N LYS A 178 -17.71 26.49 -4.16
CA LYS A 178 -18.00 26.64 -2.71
C LYS A 178 -18.38 25.32 -2.01
N THR A 179 -18.80 24.30 -2.75
CA THR A 179 -19.21 22.99 -2.22
C THR A 179 -18.05 22.13 -1.71
N THR A 180 -16.84 22.27 -2.30
CA THR A 180 -15.67 21.43 -1.96
C THR A 180 -14.85 21.95 -0.77
N CYS A 181 -15.05 23.21 -0.38
CA CYS A 181 -14.44 23.82 0.81
C CYS A 181 -15.40 23.87 2.01
N ASN A 182 -16.45 23.03 1.98
CA ASN A 182 -17.38 22.88 3.09
C ASN A 182 -16.75 22.01 4.18
N PRO A 183 -16.84 22.37 5.48
CA PRO A 183 -16.36 21.55 6.59
C PRO A 183 -16.87 20.11 6.57
N THR A 184 -18.09 19.86 6.08
CA THR A 184 -18.64 18.50 5.93
C THR A 184 -17.87 17.68 4.89
N TYR A 185 -17.48 18.30 3.76
CA TYR A 185 -16.68 17.63 2.73
C TYR A 185 -15.27 17.34 3.22
N GLU A 186 -14.66 18.29 3.93
CA GLU A 186 -13.35 18.12 4.55
C GLU A 186 -13.36 16.97 5.56
N PHE A 187 -14.37 16.92 6.44
CA PHE A 187 -14.54 15.82 7.40
C PHE A 187 -14.68 14.46 6.71
N ILE A 188 -15.56 14.34 5.72
CA ILE A 188 -15.78 13.08 4.97
C ILE A 188 -14.50 12.66 4.25
N SER A 189 -13.79 13.60 3.63
CA SER A 189 -12.56 13.32 2.88
C SER A 189 -11.42 12.86 3.79
N ILE A 190 -11.27 13.46 4.97
CA ILE A 190 -10.31 13.06 5.99
C ILE A 190 -10.66 11.67 6.55
N LEU A 191 -11.95 11.42 6.83
CA LEU A 191 -12.42 10.13 7.31
C LEU A 191 -12.15 9.00 6.31
N LEU A 192 -12.42 9.25 5.01
CA LEU A 192 -12.10 8.34 3.91
C LEU A 192 -10.59 8.08 3.81
N LEU A 193 -9.78 9.13 3.88
CA LEU A 193 -8.32 9.03 3.86
C LEU A 193 -7.78 8.09 4.95
N HIS A 194 -8.26 8.24 6.19
CA HIS A 194 -7.84 7.39 7.31
C HIS A 194 -8.39 5.96 7.22
N SER A 195 -9.58 5.78 6.64
CA SER A 195 -10.22 4.47 6.47
C SER A 195 -9.40 3.52 5.59
N ASN A 196 -8.52 4.03 4.72
CA ASN A 196 -7.60 3.23 3.90
C ASN A 196 -6.78 2.21 4.73
N CYS A 197 -6.41 2.56 5.96
CA CYS A 197 -5.64 1.66 6.82
C CYS A 197 -6.39 0.35 7.11
N SER A 198 -7.71 0.41 7.27
CA SER A 198 -8.57 -0.74 7.57
C SER A 198 -8.96 -1.53 6.33
N ILE A 199 -9.01 -0.89 5.17
CA ILE A 199 -9.48 -1.52 3.93
C ILE A 199 -8.47 -2.56 3.40
N ASN A 200 -7.17 -2.29 3.53
CA ASN A 200 -6.13 -3.19 3.03
C ASN A 200 -6.19 -4.60 3.66
N PRO A 201 -6.24 -4.75 5.00
CA PRO A 201 -6.48 -6.05 5.64
C PRO A 201 -7.81 -6.71 5.25
N ILE A 202 -8.91 -5.95 5.15
CA ILE A 202 -10.23 -6.48 4.78
C ILE A 202 -10.18 -7.11 3.38
N ILE A 203 -9.60 -6.42 2.41
CA ILE A 203 -9.46 -6.95 1.05
C ILE A 203 -8.58 -8.21 1.04
N CYS A 204 -7.47 -8.20 1.79
CA CYS A 204 -6.64 -9.40 1.95
C CYS A 204 -7.42 -10.57 2.57
N LEU A 205 -8.25 -10.35 3.59
CA LEU A 205 -9.08 -11.39 4.19
C LEU A 205 -10.09 -11.96 3.19
N LEU A 206 -10.76 -11.13 2.40
CA LEU A 206 -11.77 -11.58 1.44
C LEU A 206 -11.15 -12.35 0.28
N PHE A 207 -10.02 -11.88 -0.25
CA PHE A 207 -9.50 -12.34 -1.53
C PHE A 207 -8.21 -13.18 -1.42
N ASN A 208 -7.46 -13.15 -0.33
CA ASN A 208 -6.24 -13.94 -0.16
C ASN A 208 -6.49 -15.17 0.74
N LEU A 209 -6.68 -16.34 0.12
CA LEU A 209 -6.89 -17.60 0.84
C LEU A 209 -5.69 -17.97 1.74
N GLN A 210 -4.47 -17.72 1.27
CA GLN A 210 -3.25 -17.99 2.03
C GLN A 210 -3.20 -17.13 3.30
N TYR A 211 -3.54 -15.85 3.18
CA TYR A 211 -3.62 -14.94 4.32
C TYR A 211 -4.63 -15.42 5.37
N ARG A 212 -5.81 -15.90 4.95
CA ARG A 212 -6.79 -16.49 5.88
C ARG A 212 -6.28 -17.73 6.59
N LEU A 213 -5.57 -18.60 5.87
CA LEU A 213 -5.00 -19.82 6.44
C LEU A 213 -3.92 -19.50 7.47
N GLU A 214 -2.99 -18.60 7.14
CA GLU A 214 -1.94 -18.16 8.05
C GLU A 214 -2.52 -17.46 9.28
N LEU A 215 -3.51 -16.58 9.09
CA LEU A 215 -4.21 -15.92 10.20
C LEU A 215 -4.92 -16.94 11.10
N LYS A 216 -5.58 -17.95 10.52
CA LYS A 216 -6.22 -19.03 11.30
C LYS A 216 -5.19 -19.84 12.09
N ILE A 217 -4.04 -20.15 11.51
CA ILE A 217 -2.94 -20.85 12.19
C ILE A 217 -2.42 -20.00 13.34
N SER A 218 -2.17 -18.71 13.13
CA SER A 218 -1.73 -17.79 14.17
C SER A 218 -2.76 -17.61 15.29
N LEU A 219 -4.06 -17.62 14.99
CA LEU A 219 -5.12 -17.55 16.00
C LEU A 219 -5.24 -18.85 16.82
N GLN A 220 -4.98 -20.00 16.19
CA GLN A 220 -5.04 -21.31 16.84
C GLN A 220 -3.77 -21.66 17.63
N ASP A 221 -2.65 -21.00 17.33
CA ASP A 221 -1.37 -21.17 18.00
C ASP A 221 -0.63 -19.82 18.12
N PRO A 222 -1.13 -18.89 18.96
CA PRO A 222 -0.60 -17.52 19.05
C PRO A 222 0.83 -17.46 19.58
N LEU A 223 1.24 -18.46 20.37
CA LEU A 223 2.60 -18.60 20.89
C LEU A 223 3.51 -19.43 19.95
N GLY A 224 2.97 -19.97 18.85
CA GLY A 224 3.69 -20.85 17.93
C GLY A 224 4.21 -22.14 18.57
N LEU A 225 3.70 -22.52 19.75
CA LEU A 225 4.18 -23.64 20.55
C LEU A 225 3.88 -24.97 19.87
N ARG A 226 2.71 -25.09 19.23
CA ARG A 226 2.34 -26.27 18.43
C ARG A 226 3.20 -26.41 17.19
N VAL A 227 3.45 -25.32 16.47
CA VAL A 227 4.32 -25.32 15.27
C VAL A 227 5.77 -25.64 15.65
N LYS A 228 6.27 -25.08 16.76
CA LYS A 228 7.63 -25.32 17.27
C LYS A 228 7.80 -26.76 17.74
N ALA A 229 6.83 -27.31 18.47
CA ALA A 229 6.80 -28.71 18.87
C ALA A 229 6.76 -29.67 17.66
N MET A 230 5.97 -29.36 16.63
CA MET A 230 5.93 -30.14 15.38
C MET A 230 7.27 -30.11 14.62
N ARG A 231 7.96 -28.96 14.56
CA ARG A 231 9.30 -28.89 13.93
C ARG A 231 10.34 -29.69 14.69
N ILE A 232 10.29 -29.68 16.03
CA ILE A 232 11.20 -30.45 16.88
C ILE A 232 10.96 -31.95 16.69
N SER A 233 9.70 -32.39 16.70
CA SER A 233 9.37 -33.81 16.48
C SER A 233 9.70 -34.28 15.07
N TYR A 234 9.50 -33.46 14.03
CA TYR A 234 9.92 -33.78 12.66
C TYR A 234 11.45 -33.89 12.54
N ARG A 235 12.22 -32.93 13.10
CA ARG A 235 13.68 -33.02 13.14
C ARG A 235 14.13 -34.30 13.83
N ARG A 236 13.54 -34.61 14.99
CA ARG A 236 13.88 -35.81 15.78
C ARG A 236 13.61 -37.09 14.98
N ARG A 237 12.49 -37.16 14.25
CA ARG A 237 12.11 -38.28 13.38
C ARG A 237 13.04 -38.46 12.17
N LYS A 238 13.53 -37.35 11.58
CA LYS A 238 14.51 -37.36 10.49
C LYS A 238 15.92 -37.81 10.94
N THR A 239 16.31 -37.54 12.18
CA THR A 239 17.56 -38.07 12.77
C THR A 239 17.47 -39.54 13.18
N SER A 240 16.26 -40.10 13.32
CA SER A 240 16.05 -41.48 13.76
C SER A 240 15.78 -42.47 12.62
N GLU A 241 15.69 -42.02 11.36
CA GLU A 241 15.72 -42.92 10.21
C GLU A 241 17.19 -43.34 9.96
N PRO A 242 17.55 -44.63 10.16
CA PRO A 242 18.88 -45.10 9.81
C PRO A 242 19.03 -45.06 8.28
N LEU A 243 20.22 -44.66 7.81
CA LEU A 243 20.60 -44.80 6.40
C LEU A 243 20.59 -46.31 6.07
N SER A 244 19.48 -46.82 5.55
CA SER A 244 19.43 -48.15 4.95
C SER A 244 20.15 -48.07 3.59
N ARG A 245 21.43 -48.43 3.58
CA ARG A 245 22.12 -48.98 2.42
C ARG A 245 22.41 -50.44 2.70
#